data_AF-A0A553ZT04-F1
#
_entry.id   AF-A0A553ZT04-F1
#
_cell.length_a   1.000
_cell.length_b   1.000
_cell.length_c   1.000
_cell.angle_alpha   90.00
_cell.angle_beta   90.00
_cell.angle_gamma   90.00
#
_symmetry.space_group_name_H-M   'P 1'
#
loop_
_entity.id
_entity.type
_entity.pdbx_description
1 polymer ?
#
loop_
_entity_poly.entity_id
_entity_poly.type
_entity_poly.pdbx_seq_one_letter_code
_entity_poly.pdbx_strand_id
1 'polypeptide(L)'
;QLIDQALRSTDDMIKANVWHLYKEWIRSDDVSPIFIETEDNLRTFNTNELTRNDNIFILFSSVDDGPVMVVSSQRLHDMLNPTKDTNWNSTYIYKS
;
A
#
# COMPACT_ATOMS: atom_id res chain seq x y z
N GLN A 1 -4.10 2.41 -7.21
CA GLN A 1 -3.76 2.03 -8.61
C GLN A 1 -2.72 2.97 -9.20
N LEU A 2 -2.98 4.28 -9.33
CA LEU A 2 -2.00 5.25 -9.88
C LEU A 2 -0.65 5.23 -9.13
N ILE A 3 -0.67 5.19 -7.80
CA ILE A 3 0.54 5.11 -6.97
C ILE A 3 1.37 3.86 -7.30
N ASP A 4 0.75 2.68 -7.46
CA ASP A 4 1.46 1.43 -7.84
C ASP A 4 2.15 1.57 -9.20
N GLN A 5 1.43 2.07 -10.21
CA GLN A 5 1.99 2.25 -11.55
C GLN A 5 3.16 3.23 -11.55
N ALA A 6 3.03 4.36 -10.85
CA ALA A 6 4.06 5.38 -10.83
C ALA A 6 5.30 4.98 -10.02
N LEU A 7 5.16 4.22 -8.93
CA LEU A 7 6.31 3.64 -8.21
C LEU A 7 7.12 2.65 -9.07
N ARG A 8 6.50 2.09 -10.13
CA ARG A 8 7.15 1.20 -11.10
C ARG A 8 7.75 1.93 -12.31
N SER A 9 7.62 3.25 -12.38
CA SER A 9 8.21 4.06 -13.45
C SER A 9 9.72 3.92 -13.52
N THR A 10 10.32 4.02 -14.71
CA THR A 10 11.78 4.16 -14.85
C THR A 10 12.26 5.59 -14.59
N ASP A 11 11.33 6.55 -14.47
CA ASP A 11 11.61 7.94 -14.15
C ASP A 11 11.67 8.15 -12.62
N ASP A 12 12.84 8.55 -12.14
CA ASP A 12 13.11 8.73 -10.71
C ASP A 12 12.37 9.95 -10.12
N MET A 13 12.09 10.98 -10.92
CA MET A 13 11.33 12.15 -10.47
C MET A 13 9.86 11.78 -10.24
N ILE A 14 9.29 10.97 -11.14
CA ILE A 14 7.91 10.45 -10.97
C ILE A 14 7.82 9.60 -9.70
N LYS A 15 8.77 8.68 -9.49
CA LYS A 15 8.83 7.85 -8.28
C LYS A 15 8.92 8.69 -7.01
N ALA A 16 9.82 9.67 -6.98
CA ALA A 16 10.02 10.53 -5.81
C ALA A 16 8.75 11.33 -5.47
N ASN A 17 8.11 11.93 -6.47
CA ASN A 17 6.89 12.71 -6.28
C ASN A 17 5.73 11.85 -5.77
N VAL A 18 5.52 10.68 -6.37
CA VAL A 18 4.46 9.77 -5.94
C VAL A 18 4.72 9.21 -4.55
N TRP A 19 5.97 8.94 -4.21
CA TRP A 19 6.35 8.51 -2.88
C TRP A 19 6.07 9.58 -1.82
N HIS A 20 6.39 10.84 -2.14
CA HIS A 20 6.05 11.97 -1.29
C HIS A 20 4.54 12.08 -1.06
N LEU A 21 3.74 12.06 -2.13
CA LEU A 21 2.28 12.12 -2.03
C LEU A 21 1.70 10.96 -1.21
N TYR A 22 2.24 9.75 -1.37
CA TYR A 22 1.77 8.59 -0.63
C TYR A 22 2.07 8.69 0.88
N LYS A 23 3.24 9.24 1.23
CA LYS A 23 3.63 9.53 2.62
C LYS A 23 2.75 10.58 3.28
N GLU A 24 2.40 11.64 2.55
CA GLU A 24 1.48 12.66 3.04
C GLU A 24 0.07 12.08 3.27
N TRP A 25 -0.43 11.26 2.33
CA TRP A 25 -1.75 10.65 2.46
C TRP A 25 -1.85 9.69 3.66
N ILE A 26 -0.86 8.81 3.88
CA ILE A 26 -0.88 7.88 5.03
C ILE A 26 -0.85 8.62 6.37
N ARG A 27 -0.22 9.79 6.43
CA ARG A 27 -0.13 10.62 7.63
C ARG A 27 -1.34 11.52 7.85
N SER A 28 -2.30 11.54 6.92
CA SER A 28 -3.52 12.33 7.09
C SER A 28 -4.36 11.80 8.25
N ASP A 29 -5.12 12.68 8.91
CA ASP A 29 -5.89 12.36 10.12
C ASP A 29 -6.89 11.21 9.91
N ASP A 30 -7.38 11.04 8.68
CA ASP A 30 -8.34 9.98 8.32
C ASP A 30 -7.68 8.58 8.21
N VAL A 31 -6.37 8.52 7.96
CA VAL A 31 -5.63 7.27 7.72
C VAL A 31 -4.67 6.94 8.88
N SER A 32 -4.17 7.98 9.55
CA SER A 32 -3.18 7.92 10.62
C SER A 32 -3.54 6.94 11.76
N PRO A 33 -4.80 6.85 12.24
CA PRO A 33 -5.16 5.89 13.29
C PRO A 33 -4.88 4.43 12.90
N ILE A 34 -5.22 4.05 11.66
CA ILE A 34 -4.96 2.71 11.12
C ILE A 34 -3.46 2.50 10.91
N PHE A 35 -2.74 3.52 10.45
CA PHE A 35 -1.29 3.47 10.29
C PHE A 35 -0.59 3.19 11.63
N ILE A 36 -1.03 3.83 12.72
CA ILE A 36 -0.50 3.60 14.07
C ILE A 36 -0.79 2.16 14.54
N GLU A 37 -2.00 1.66 14.34
CA GLU A 37 -2.37 0.28 14.73
C GLU A 37 -1.62 -0.80 13.94
N THR A 38 -1.19 -0.47 12.72
CA THR A 38 -0.51 -1.40 11.81
C THR A 38 1.00 -1.15 11.70
N GLU A 39 1.55 -0.20 12.47
CA GLU A 39 2.92 0.30 12.38
C GLU A 39 3.98 -0.83 12.51
N ASP A 40 3.73 -1.80 13.41
CA ASP A 40 4.62 -2.96 13.59
C ASP A 40 4.72 -3.83 12.32
N ASN A 41 3.66 -3.90 11.52
CA ASN A 41 3.62 -4.61 10.23
C ASN A 41 4.03 -3.72 9.03
N LEU A 42 4.12 -2.40 9.25
CA LEU A 42 4.48 -1.38 8.26
C LEU A 42 5.88 -0.81 8.48
N ARG A 43 6.74 -1.43 9.30
CA ARG A 43 8.10 -0.97 9.66
C ARG A 43 8.97 -0.48 8.49
N THR A 44 8.74 -0.97 7.28
CA THR A 44 9.34 -0.55 6.00
C THR A 44 8.86 0.81 5.46
N PHE A 45 7.91 1.47 6.11
CA PHE A 45 7.46 2.81 5.71
C PHE A 45 8.46 3.91 6.05
N ASN A 46 9.26 3.67 7.10
CA ASN A 46 10.30 4.58 7.57
C ASN A 46 11.63 4.43 6.81
N THR A 47 11.75 3.46 5.91
CA THR A 47 12.93 3.33 5.05
C THR A 47 12.80 4.27 3.84
N ASN A 48 13.94 4.80 3.39
CA ASN A 48 14.02 5.59 2.15
C ASN A 48 14.02 4.69 0.89
N GLU A 49 14.00 3.37 1.07
CA GLU A 49 13.98 2.39 0.01
C GLU A 49 12.79 1.45 0.22
N LEU A 50 11.94 1.40 -0.80
CA LEU A 50 10.85 0.44 -0.93
C LEU A 50 11.36 -0.80 -1.61
N THR A 51 11.23 -1.94 -0.95
CA THR A 51 11.27 -3.22 -1.64
C THR A 51 9.88 -3.56 -2.17
N ARG A 52 9.84 -4.31 -3.28
CA ARG A 52 8.57 -4.80 -3.86
C ARG A 52 7.75 -5.65 -2.87
N ASN A 53 8.37 -6.14 -1.81
CA ASN A 53 7.76 -7.03 -0.82
C ASN A 53 7.24 -6.29 0.41
N ASP A 54 7.50 -4.99 0.51
CA ASP A 54 7.08 -4.20 1.65
C ASP A 54 5.56 -4.01 1.60
N ASN A 55 4.89 -4.41 2.68
CA ASN A 55 3.48 -4.18 2.89
C ASN A 55 3.27 -2.68 3.11
N ILE A 56 2.94 -1.95 2.06
CA ILE A 56 2.83 -0.48 2.12
C ILE A 56 1.50 0.03 1.63
N PHE A 57 0.75 -0.76 0.86
CA PHE A 57 -0.54 -0.34 0.35
C PHE A 57 -1.65 -0.62 1.34
N ILE A 58 -2.27 0.46 1.82
CA ILE A 58 -3.51 0.44 2.61
C ILE A 58 -4.68 0.66 1.65
N LEU A 59 -5.62 -0.29 1.62
CA LEU A 59 -6.83 -0.25 0.81
C LEU A 59 -8.06 -0.24 1.72
N PHE A 60 -8.83 0.83 1.64
CA PHE A 60 -10.09 0.96 2.35
C PHE A 60 -11.19 0.20 1.61
N SER A 61 -12.08 -0.43 2.39
CA SER A 61 -13.34 -0.93 1.88
C SER A 61 -14.16 0.21 1.25
N SER A 62 -14.89 -0.12 0.19
CA SER A 62 -15.88 0.80 -0.41
C SER A 62 -17.21 0.84 0.36
N VAL A 63 -17.36 0.03 1.41
CA VAL A 63 -18.51 0.06 2.32
C VAL A 63 -18.11 0.75 3.62
N ASP A 64 -19.05 1.52 4.20
CA ASP A 64 -18.88 2.20 5.49
C ASP A 64 -18.50 1.20 6.59
N ASP A 65 -17.52 1.56 7.43
CA ASP A 65 -16.94 0.71 8.48
C ASP A 65 -16.44 -0.66 7.99
N GLY A 66 -16.16 -0.76 6.69
CA GLY A 66 -15.65 -1.99 6.11
C GLY A 66 -14.19 -2.25 6.46
N PRO A 67 -13.72 -3.49 6.22
CA PRO A 67 -12.37 -3.86 6.57
C PRO A 67 -11.31 -3.12 5.74
N VAL A 68 -10.13 -2.99 6.31
CA VAL A 68 -8.95 -2.42 5.64
C VAL A 68 -8.01 -3.55 5.25
N MET A 69 -7.52 -3.51 4.02
CA MET A 69 -6.52 -4.45 3.53
C MET A 69 -5.14 -3.79 3.48
N VAL A 70 -4.14 -4.47 4.05
CA VAL A 70 -2.74 -4.07 3.92
C VAL A 70 -2.01 -5.09 3.05
N VAL A 71 -1.35 -4.61 2.01
CA VAL A 71 -0.75 -5.46 0.97
C VAL A 71 0.57 -4.90 0.44
N SER A 72 1.47 -5.78 0.00
CA SER A 72 2.73 -5.37 -0.60
C SER A 72 2.56 -4.78 -2.00
N SER A 73 3.54 -4.00 -2.45
CA SER A 73 3.54 -3.43 -3.80
C SER A 73 3.47 -4.50 -4.88
N GLN A 74 4.25 -5.58 -4.78
CA GLN A 74 4.19 -6.66 -5.76
C GLN A 74 2.83 -7.33 -5.77
N ARG A 75 2.29 -7.61 -4.58
CA ARG A 75 1.03 -8.34 -4.49
C ARG A 75 -0.15 -7.51 -4.98
N LEU A 76 -0.18 -6.21 -4.68
CA LEU A 76 -1.18 -5.30 -5.25
C LEU A 76 -1.12 -5.32 -6.78
N HIS A 77 0.09 -5.26 -7.34
CA HIS A 77 0.28 -5.28 -8.77
C HIS A 77 -0.21 -6.57 -9.43
N ASP A 78 0.08 -7.73 -8.81
CA ASP A 78 -0.38 -9.03 -9.29
C ASP A 78 -1.91 -9.14 -9.24
N MET A 79 -2.55 -8.62 -8.18
CA MET A 79 -4.02 -8.58 -8.07
C MET A 79 -4.67 -7.66 -9.10
N LEU A 80 -4.00 -6.55 -9.46
CA LEU A 80 -4.47 -5.63 -10.49
C LEU A 80 -4.23 -6.14 -11.92
N ASN A 81 -3.24 -7.02 -12.11
CA ASN A 81 -2.86 -7.59 -13.40
C ASN A 81 -2.76 -9.12 -13.32
N PRO A 82 -3.89 -9.81 -13.11
CA PRO A 82 -3.86 -11.21 -12.73
C PRO A 82 -3.44 -12.14 -13.87
N THR A 83 -2.65 -13.14 -13.51
CA THR A 83 -2.40 -14.36 -14.27
C THR A 83 -3.18 -15.55 -13.68
N LYS A 84 -3.17 -16.70 -14.37
CA LYS A 84 -3.79 -17.95 -13.89
C LYS A 84 -3.25 -18.43 -12.54
N ASP A 85 -2.05 -18.02 -12.15
CA ASP A 85 -1.36 -18.47 -10.93
C ASP A 85 -1.41 -17.42 -9.81
N THR A 86 -2.23 -16.36 -9.96
CA THR A 86 -2.32 -15.25 -9.00
C THR A 86 -2.90 -15.71 -7.67
N ASN A 87 -2.19 -15.42 -6.58
CA ASN A 87 -2.65 -15.73 -5.23
C ASN A 87 -3.55 -14.62 -4.68
N TRP A 88 -4.81 -14.96 -4.41
CA TRP A 88 -5.83 -14.03 -3.91
C TRP A 88 -5.94 -13.92 -2.39
N ASN A 89 -5.29 -14.81 -1.62
CA ASN A 89 -5.42 -14.81 -0.15
C ASN A 89 -4.66 -13.63 0.48
N SER A 90 -5.37 -12.59 0.92
CA SER A 90 -4.77 -11.42 1.56
C SER A 90 -4.08 -11.78 2.88
N THR A 91 -2.94 -11.13 3.16
CA THR A 91 -2.14 -11.42 4.34
C THR A 91 -2.69 -10.71 5.59
N TYR A 92 -3.28 -9.53 5.45
CA TYR A 92 -3.78 -8.74 6.58
C TYR A 92 -5.07 -8.01 6.21
N ILE A 93 -6.18 -8.44 6.82
CA ILE A 93 -7.46 -7.76 6.81
C ILE A 93 -7.71 -7.29 8.24
N TYR A 94 -7.72 -5.98 8.45
CA TYR A 94 -8.10 -5.37 9.72
C TYR A 94 -9.58 -5.02 9.66
N LYS A 95 -10.30 -5.26 10.74
CA LYS A 95 -11.69 -4.86 10.88
C LYS A 95 -11.73 -3.69 11.87
N SER A 96 -12.26 -2.56 11.42
CA SER A 96 -12.72 -1.44 12.27
C SER A 96 -13.66 -1.98 13.36
#